data_AF-A0A935WPP6-F1
#
_entry.id   AF-A0A935WPP6-F1
#
_cell.length_a   1.000
_cell.length_b   1.000
_cell.length_c   1.000
_cell.angle_alpha   90.00
_cell.angle_beta   90.00
_cell.angle_gamma   90.00
#
_symmetry.space_group_name_H-M   'P 1'
#
loop_
_entity.id
_entity.type
_entity.pdbx_description
1 polymer ?
#
loop_
_entity_poly.entity_id
_entity_poly.type
_entity_poly.pdbx_seq_one_letter_code
_entity_poly.pdbx_strand_id
1 'polypeptide(L)'
;MWAGYDAYLSAYRDILGLNLPEHAAYAHWEQAAIHGGFRVMHEEFCMVSDFPEVLKVDDQNRPHCENGPSHRWRDGWSLYHWHGVKIPAEWIERKDRLTPKIALTWQNIEQRRAACEILGWARILNELNAKTIDKDGDPEIGEPAEVEILKSDASDSCAFSAGPAGHSRFQFLPT
;
A
#
# COMPACT_ATOMS: atom_id res chain seq x y z
N MET A 1 5.47 7.69 13.90
CA MET A 1 6.80 8.30 13.75
C MET A 1 7.45 8.42 15.12
N TRP A 2 8.78 8.47 15.21
CA TRP A 2 9.54 8.43 16.47
C TRP A 2 9.12 9.56 17.45
N ALA A 3 8.60 10.67 16.93
CA ALA A 3 8.08 11.79 17.69
C ALA A 3 6.80 11.51 18.52
N GLY A 4 6.12 10.37 18.31
CA GLY A 4 4.86 10.08 19.01
C GLY A 4 5.03 9.94 20.52
N TYR A 5 6.06 9.24 20.97
CA TYR A 5 6.38 9.13 22.39
C TYR A 5 6.95 10.44 22.95
N ASP A 6 7.71 11.14 22.12
CA ASP A 6 8.36 12.40 22.46
C ASP A 6 7.35 13.52 22.77
N ALA A 7 6.24 13.54 22.04
CA ALA A 7 5.14 14.47 22.29
C ALA A 7 4.56 14.31 23.71
N TYR A 8 4.44 13.09 24.24
CA TYR A 8 3.92 12.87 25.59
C TYR A 8 4.88 13.36 26.66
N LEU A 9 6.17 13.05 26.55
CA LEU A 9 7.19 13.51 27.51
C LEU A 9 7.28 15.03 27.53
N SER A 10 7.27 15.65 26.35
CA SER A 10 7.28 17.11 26.21
C SER A 10 6.00 17.74 26.79
N ALA A 11 4.83 17.13 26.56
CA ALA A 11 3.57 17.58 27.15
C ALA A 11 3.54 17.45 28.69
N TYR A 12 4.12 16.39 29.26
CA TYR A 12 4.22 16.26 30.72
C TYR A 12 5.07 17.36 31.34
N ARG A 13 6.18 17.73 30.68
CA ARG A 13 7.00 18.87 31.10
C ARG A 13 6.26 20.20 30.94
N ASP A 14 5.75 20.48 29.74
CA ASP A 14 5.32 21.83 29.36
C ASP A 14 3.86 22.15 29.70
N ILE A 15 2.99 21.14 29.75
CA ILE A 15 1.56 21.30 30.02
C ILE A 15 1.23 20.89 31.46
N LEU A 16 1.74 19.74 31.93
CA LEU A 16 1.47 19.27 33.29
C LEU A 16 2.44 19.83 34.34
N GLY A 17 3.54 20.46 33.90
CA GLY A 17 4.55 21.05 34.80
C GLY A 17 5.38 20.02 35.56
N LEU A 18 5.44 18.77 35.08
CA LEU A 18 6.28 17.74 35.69
C LEU A 18 7.75 18.12 35.46
N ASN A 19 8.49 18.41 36.54
CA ASN A 19 9.88 18.85 36.44
C ASN A 19 10.83 17.75 36.94
N LEU A 20 11.54 17.12 36.02
CA LEU A 20 12.42 15.98 36.28
C LEU A 20 13.84 16.28 35.78
N PRO A 21 14.90 15.86 36.52
CA PRO A 21 16.28 16.06 36.08
C PRO A 21 16.60 15.35 34.76
N GLU A 22 15.89 14.28 34.43
CA GLU A 22 16.05 13.51 33.19
C GLU A 22 15.70 14.31 31.92
N HIS A 23 14.93 15.40 32.04
CA HIS A 23 14.58 16.26 30.91
C HIS A 23 15.82 16.89 30.22
N ALA A 24 16.89 17.13 30.97
CA ALA A 24 18.14 17.63 30.41
C ALA A 24 18.79 16.61 29.46
N ALA A 25 18.81 15.34 29.83
CA ALA A 25 19.34 14.27 28.98
C ALA A 25 18.43 14.00 27.76
N TYR A 26 17.12 14.17 27.94
CA TYR A 26 16.11 14.01 26.89
C TYR A 26 16.14 15.10 25.82
N ALA A 27 16.67 16.29 26.12
CA ALA A 27 16.62 17.45 25.23
C ALA A 27 17.13 17.17 23.80
N HIS A 28 18.22 16.40 23.65
CA HIS A 28 18.75 16.06 22.32
C HIS A 28 17.79 15.19 21.50
N TRP A 29 17.08 14.29 22.18
CA TRP A 29 16.11 13.40 21.57
C TRP A 29 14.85 14.15 21.14
N GLU A 30 14.40 15.09 21.96
CA GLU A 30 13.32 16.03 21.61
C GLU A 30 13.67 16.86 20.37
N GLN A 31 14.86 17.47 20.33
CA GLN A 31 15.30 18.26 19.17
C GLN A 31 15.36 17.41 17.90
N ALA A 32 15.85 16.17 18.00
CA ALA A 32 15.86 15.23 16.88
C ALA A 32 14.44 14.86 16.38
N ALA A 33 13.44 14.88 17.26
CA ALA A 33 12.04 14.64 16.90
C ALA A 33 11.34 15.86 16.31
N ILE A 34 11.74 17.08 16.70
CA ILE A 34 11.22 18.34 16.16
C ILE A 34 11.76 18.59 14.75
N HIS A 35 13.05 18.29 14.54
CA HIS A 35 13.76 18.65 13.30
C HIS A 35 13.96 17.49 12.33
N GLY A 36 13.61 16.25 12.70
CA GLY A 36 13.84 15.06 11.88
C GLY A 36 12.71 14.05 11.94
N GLY A 37 12.52 13.34 10.83
CA GLY A 37 11.51 12.29 10.69
C GLY A 37 12.00 10.94 11.20
N PHE A 38 12.25 10.02 10.27
CA PHE A 38 12.79 8.70 10.61
C PHE A 38 14.29 8.78 10.85
N ARG A 39 14.76 8.12 11.92
CA ARG A 39 16.17 8.04 12.27
C ARG A 39 16.61 6.60 12.47
N VAL A 40 17.84 6.30 12.04
CA VAL A 40 18.52 5.03 12.32
C VAL A 40 19.74 5.37 13.16
N MET A 41 19.81 4.78 14.35
CA MET A 41 20.89 4.99 15.31
C MET A 41 21.86 3.81 15.24
N HIS A 42 23.12 4.08 14.95
CA HIS A 42 24.24 3.14 15.06
C HIS A 42 25.24 3.70 16.08
N GLU A 43 26.12 2.85 16.61
CA GLU A 43 27.13 3.27 17.60
C GLU A 43 28.10 4.31 17.04
N GLU A 44 28.43 4.19 15.76
CA GLU A 44 29.41 5.07 15.08
C GLU A 44 28.77 6.20 14.25
N PHE A 45 27.50 6.06 13.86
CA PHE A 45 26.85 7.03 12.99
C PHE A 45 25.34 7.10 13.22
N CYS A 46 24.73 8.18 12.77
CA CYS A 46 23.28 8.33 12.76
C CYS A 46 22.84 8.75 11.35
N MET A 47 21.78 8.12 10.84
CA MET A 47 21.11 8.56 9.63
C MET A 47 19.79 9.20 10.01
N VAL A 48 19.58 10.44 9.57
CA VAL A 48 18.34 11.18 9.81
C VAL A 48 17.73 11.56 8.46
N SER A 49 16.45 11.27 8.29
CA SER A 49 15.65 11.71 7.15
C SER A 49 14.86 12.97 7.52
N ASP A 50 14.73 13.91 6.58
CA ASP A 50 13.76 15.01 6.71
C ASP A 50 12.32 14.46 6.72
N PHE A 51 11.36 15.29 7.11
CA PHE A 51 9.95 14.93 7.06
C PHE A 51 9.50 14.78 5.60
N PRO A 52 8.71 13.73 5.29
CA PRO A 52 8.07 13.64 3.98
C PRO A 52 7.10 14.81 3.82
N GLU A 53 7.09 15.42 2.63
CA GLU A 53 6.11 16.46 2.27
C GLU A 53 4.76 15.87 1.85
N VAL A 54 4.75 14.61 1.41
CA VAL A 54 3.53 13.85 1.12
C VAL A 54 3.58 12.55 1.91
N LEU A 55 2.52 12.27 2.66
CA LEU A 55 2.29 11.01 3.33
C LEU A 55 0.80 10.66 3.22
N LYS A 56 0.48 9.64 2.43
CA LYS A 56 -0.91 9.21 2.16
C LYS A 56 -1.13 7.76 2.55
N VAL A 57 -2.28 7.51 3.16
CA VAL A 57 -2.73 6.21 3.62
C VAL A 57 -4.18 5.94 3.21
N ASP A 58 -4.59 4.68 3.19
CA ASP A 58 -5.98 4.28 3.05
C ASP A 58 -6.73 4.31 4.40
N ASP A 59 -8.00 3.92 4.39
CA ASP A 59 -8.90 3.81 5.54
C ASP A 59 -8.39 2.85 6.63
N GLN A 60 -7.52 1.91 6.27
CA GLN A 60 -6.87 0.97 7.18
C GLN A 60 -5.49 1.46 7.65
N ASN A 61 -5.14 2.73 7.42
CA ASN A 61 -3.83 3.34 7.72
C ASN A 61 -2.65 2.66 7.01
N ARG A 62 -2.86 2.03 5.85
CA ARG A 62 -1.77 1.45 5.05
C ARG A 62 -1.32 2.46 3.99
N PRO A 63 -0.02 2.52 3.64
CA PRO A 63 0.47 3.34 2.53
C PRO A 63 -0.33 3.14 1.24
N HIS A 64 -0.96 4.20 0.73
CA HIS A 64 -1.78 4.11 -0.48
C HIS A 64 -1.95 5.48 -1.14
N CYS A 65 -1.91 5.52 -2.49
CA CYS A 65 -2.30 6.70 -3.27
C CYS A 65 -2.60 6.31 -4.74
N GLU A 66 -3.78 6.67 -5.26
CA GLU A 66 -4.16 6.29 -6.63
C GLU A 66 -3.65 7.25 -7.72
N ASN A 67 -3.25 8.46 -7.34
CA ASN A 67 -2.97 9.58 -8.26
C ASN A 67 -1.58 10.21 -8.07
N GLY A 68 -0.70 9.55 -7.33
CA GLY A 68 0.67 10.02 -7.09
C GLY A 68 1.41 9.13 -6.11
N PRO A 69 2.57 9.57 -5.60
CA PRO A 69 3.30 8.82 -4.59
C PRO A 69 2.51 8.78 -3.27
N SER A 70 2.65 7.68 -2.54
CA SER A 70 2.15 7.61 -1.16
C SER A 70 3.10 8.29 -0.20
N HIS A 71 4.40 8.32 -0.52
CA HIS A 71 5.42 9.06 0.25
C HIS A 71 6.27 9.91 -0.70
N ARG A 72 6.49 11.18 -0.39
CA ARG A 72 7.42 12.05 -1.14
C ARG A 72 8.22 12.94 -0.21
N TRP A 73 9.50 13.11 -0.51
CA TRP A 73 10.41 14.03 0.14
C TRP A 73 10.75 15.21 -0.78
N ARG A 74 11.23 16.30 -0.17
CA ARG A 74 11.51 17.58 -0.85
C ARG A 74 12.67 17.50 -1.86
N ASP A 75 13.52 16.47 -1.74
CA ASP A 75 14.59 16.16 -2.68
C ASP A 75 14.08 15.45 -3.96
N GLY A 76 12.79 15.14 -4.03
CA GLY A 76 12.15 14.42 -5.13
C GLY A 76 12.09 12.91 -4.94
N TRP A 77 12.71 12.36 -3.88
CA TRP A 77 12.61 10.94 -3.58
C TRP A 77 11.16 10.56 -3.28
N SER A 78 10.68 9.47 -3.89
CA SER A 78 9.26 9.11 -3.85
C SER A 78 9.08 7.60 -3.72
N LEU A 79 8.03 7.19 -3.00
CA LEU A 79 7.59 5.80 -2.91
C LEU A 79 6.12 5.68 -3.30
N TYR A 80 5.80 4.61 -4.00
CA TYR A 80 4.46 4.31 -4.51
C TYR A 80 3.95 3.03 -3.85
N HIS A 81 2.74 3.11 -3.32
CA HIS A 81 2.10 1.99 -2.66
C HIS A 81 0.62 1.91 -3.03
N TRP A 82 0.11 0.69 -3.08
CA TRP A 82 -1.29 0.37 -3.30
C TRP A 82 -1.76 -0.54 -2.15
N HIS A 83 -2.55 0.00 -1.23
CA HIS A 83 -3.09 -0.75 -0.07
C HIS A 83 -1.99 -1.44 0.76
N GLY A 84 -0.87 -0.75 0.96
CA GLY A 84 0.31 -1.24 1.68
C GLY A 84 1.33 -2.00 0.83
N VAL A 85 0.99 -2.38 -0.41
CA VAL A 85 1.91 -3.07 -1.31
C VAL A 85 2.77 -2.04 -2.05
N LYS A 86 4.09 -2.13 -1.96
CA LYS A 86 5.00 -1.29 -2.75
C LYS A 86 4.87 -1.66 -4.23
N ILE A 87 4.62 -0.69 -5.10
CA ILE A 87 4.44 -0.89 -6.54
C ILE A 87 5.41 -0.02 -7.35
N PRO A 88 5.66 -0.37 -8.63
CA PRO A 88 6.39 0.49 -9.55
C PRO A 88 5.68 1.84 -9.75
N ALA A 89 6.45 2.94 -9.83
CA ALA A 89 5.91 4.30 -9.97
C ALA A 89 5.11 4.48 -11.27
N GLU A 90 5.56 3.83 -12.34
CA GLU A 90 4.97 3.89 -13.66
C GLU A 90 3.53 3.37 -13.70
N TRP A 91 3.11 2.52 -12.77
CA TRP A 91 1.72 2.04 -12.70
C TRP A 91 0.75 3.13 -12.28
N ILE A 92 1.23 4.18 -11.62
CA ILE A 92 0.43 5.33 -11.18
C ILE A 92 0.66 6.54 -12.08
N GLU A 93 1.92 6.84 -12.40
CA GLU A 93 2.28 8.00 -13.23
C GLU A 93 1.95 7.80 -14.72
N ARG A 94 1.99 6.54 -15.21
CA ARG A 94 1.76 6.18 -16.61
C ARG A 94 0.83 4.97 -16.70
N LYS A 95 -0.38 5.13 -16.18
CA LYS A 95 -1.45 4.09 -16.17
C LYS A 95 -1.74 3.51 -17.56
N ASP A 96 -1.50 4.27 -18.62
CA ASP A 96 -1.62 3.85 -20.01
C ASP A 96 -0.66 2.71 -20.40
N ARG A 97 0.50 2.63 -19.74
CA ARG A 97 1.53 1.61 -20.01
C ARG A 97 1.32 0.32 -19.25
N LEU A 98 0.52 0.34 -18.18
CA LEU A 98 0.13 -0.88 -17.49
C LEU A 98 -0.91 -1.60 -18.37
N THR A 99 -0.62 -2.85 -18.72
CA THR A 99 -1.51 -3.69 -19.52
C THR A 99 -1.89 -4.94 -18.74
N PRO A 100 -3.05 -5.56 -19.04
CA PRO A 100 -3.45 -6.82 -18.41
C PRO A 100 -2.37 -7.90 -18.48
N LYS A 101 -1.69 -8.03 -19.63
CA LYS A 101 -0.58 -8.97 -19.80
C LYS A 101 0.59 -8.70 -18.84
N ILE A 102 0.98 -7.43 -18.66
CA ILE A 102 2.04 -7.06 -17.69
C ILE A 102 1.59 -7.40 -16.27
N ALA A 103 0.35 -7.05 -15.91
CA ALA A 103 -0.20 -7.34 -14.59
C ALA A 103 -0.15 -8.84 -14.29
N LEU A 104 -0.74 -9.66 -15.17
CA LEU A 104 -0.90 -11.11 -14.99
C LEU A 104 0.43 -11.89 -15.00
N THR A 105 1.45 -11.40 -15.70
CA THR A 105 2.77 -12.06 -15.78
C THR A 105 3.74 -11.61 -14.67
N TRP A 106 3.34 -10.65 -13.84
CA TRP A 106 4.21 -10.11 -12.79
C TRP A 106 4.53 -11.15 -11.73
N GLN A 107 5.82 -11.34 -11.41
CA GLN A 107 6.26 -12.46 -10.55
C GLN A 107 5.72 -12.38 -9.13
N ASN A 108 5.74 -11.19 -8.52
CA ASN A 108 5.25 -11.01 -7.17
C ASN A 108 3.71 -11.00 -7.16
N ILE A 109 3.11 -11.91 -6.40
CA ILE A 109 1.66 -12.14 -6.36
C ILE A 109 0.90 -10.91 -5.83
N GLU A 110 1.40 -10.26 -4.78
CA GLU A 110 0.76 -9.07 -4.20
C GLU A 110 0.80 -7.88 -5.16
N GLN A 111 1.92 -7.69 -5.87
CA GLN A 111 2.03 -6.67 -6.92
C GLN A 111 1.16 -7.01 -8.13
N ARG A 112 1.03 -8.28 -8.51
CA ARG A 112 0.09 -8.73 -9.54
C ARG A 112 -1.35 -8.38 -9.17
N ARG A 113 -1.76 -8.66 -7.93
CA ARG A 113 -3.09 -8.30 -7.42
C ARG A 113 -3.31 -6.78 -7.49
N ALA A 114 -2.36 -6.00 -7.00
CA ALA A 114 -2.41 -4.54 -7.07
C ALA A 114 -2.50 -4.03 -8.52
N ALA A 115 -1.74 -4.59 -9.46
CA ALA A 115 -1.79 -4.23 -10.87
C ALA A 115 -3.18 -4.50 -11.49
N CYS A 116 -3.79 -5.64 -11.17
CA CYS A 116 -5.13 -5.99 -11.62
C CYS A 116 -6.19 -5.01 -11.07
N GLU A 117 -6.07 -4.63 -9.79
CA GLU A 117 -6.95 -3.63 -9.17
C GLU A 117 -6.79 -2.25 -9.82
N ILE A 118 -5.55 -1.79 -10.04
CA ILE A 118 -5.26 -0.51 -10.70
C ILE A 118 -5.86 -0.43 -12.11
N LEU A 119 -5.80 -1.54 -12.86
CA LEU A 119 -6.39 -1.62 -14.21
C LEU A 119 -7.91 -1.72 -14.22
N GLY A 120 -8.48 -2.22 -13.12
CA GLY A 120 -9.86 -2.63 -13.03
C GLY A 120 -10.09 -4.04 -13.61
N TRP A 121 -10.85 -4.84 -12.87
CA TRP A 121 -11.11 -6.24 -13.20
C TRP A 121 -11.81 -6.45 -14.54
N ALA A 122 -12.69 -5.54 -14.96
CA ALA A 122 -13.35 -5.62 -16.27
C ALA A 122 -12.34 -5.72 -17.43
N ARG A 123 -11.23 -4.99 -17.35
CA ARG A 123 -10.19 -4.99 -18.39
C ARG A 123 -9.34 -6.26 -18.34
N ILE A 124 -9.12 -6.81 -17.14
CA ILE A 124 -8.40 -8.08 -16.94
C ILE A 124 -9.23 -9.27 -17.47
N LEU A 125 -10.53 -9.32 -17.16
CA LEU A 125 -11.42 -10.40 -17.60
C LEU A 125 -11.57 -10.43 -19.12
N ASN A 126 -11.62 -9.26 -19.76
CA ASN A 126 -11.64 -9.16 -21.22
C ASN A 126 -10.37 -9.73 -21.87
N GLU A 127 -9.18 -9.51 -21.29
CA GLU A 127 -7.92 -10.08 -21.79
C GLU A 127 -7.88 -11.60 -21.64
N LEU A 128 -8.38 -12.12 -20.52
CA LEU A 128 -8.41 -13.55 -20.22
C LEU A 128 -9.45 -14.33 -21.04
N ASN A 129 -10.21 -13.66 -21.92
CA ASN A 129 -11.38 -14.23 -22.60
C ASN A 129 -12.32 -14.95 -21.63
N ALA A 130 -12.55 -14.33 -20.45
CA ALA A 130 -13.38 -14.89 -19.39
C ALA A 130 -14.74 -15.31 -19.95
N LYS A 131 -15.12 -16.56 -19.73
CA LYS A 131 -16.47 -17.03 -20.05
C LYS A 131 -17.30 -16.91 -18.78
N THR A 132 -18.36 -16.11 -18.84
CA THR A 132 -19.36 -16.06 -17.77
C THR A 132 -19.98 -17.45 -17.63
N ILE A 133 -19.88 -18.05 -16.44
CA ILE A 133 -20.36 -19.42 -16.19
C ILE A 133 -21.85 -19.41 -15.92
N ASP A 134 -22.31 -18.43 -15.13
CA ASP A 134 -23.67 -18.40 -14.64
C ASP A 134 -24.15 -16.96 -14.44
N LYS A 135 -25.43 -16.72 -14.71
CA LYS A 135 -26.09 -15.44 -14.49
C LYS A 135 -27.17 -15.63 -13.46
N ASP A 136 -26.90 -15.17 -12.24
CA ASP A 136 -27.94 -15.11 -11.22
C ASP A 136 -28.91 -13.94 -11.54
N GLY A 137 -30.17 -14.11 -11.18
CA GLY A 137 -31.25 -13.16 -11.47
C GLY A 137 -31.28 -11.95 -10.52
N ASP A 138 -30.43 -11.96 -9.49
CA ASP A 138 -30.33 -10.90 -8.49
C ASP A 138 -29.18 -9.92 -8.83
N PRO A 139 -29.47 -8.63 -9.12
CA PRO A 139 -28.46 -7.63 -9.43
C PRO A 139 -27.45 -7.35 -8.30
N GLU A 140 -27.74 -7.75 -7.06
CA GLU A 140 -26.83 -7.58 -5.91
C GLU A 140 -25.80 -8.71 -5.79
N ILE A 141 -26.01 -9.84 -6.49
CA ILE A 141 -25.09 -10.97 -6.52
C ILE A 141 -24.31 -10.88 -7.84
N GLY A 142 -23.02 -10.54 -7.78
CA GLY A 142 -22.24 -10.38 -8.99
C GLY A 142 -22.01 -11.71 -9.72
N GLU A 143 -21.81 -11.62 -11.04
CA GLU A 143 -21.77 -12.78 -11.93
C GLU A 143 -20.46 -13.57 -11.75
N PRO A 144 -20.51 -14.88 -11.41
CA PRO A 144 -19.32 -15.72 -11.38
C PRO A 144 -18.75 -15.93 -12.78
N ALA A 145 -17.44 -15.68 -12.93
CA ALA A 145 -16.72 -15.85 -14.19
C ALA A 145 -15.59 -16.86 -14.03
N GLU A 146 -15.53 -17.85 -14.94
CA GLU A 146 -14.36 -18.73 -15.04
C GLU A 146 -13.34 -18.07 -15.94
N VAL A 147 -12.10 -18.12 -15.50
CA VAL A 147 -10.96 -17.72 -16.31
C VAL A 147 -9.92 -18.82 -16.24
N GLU A 148 -9.48 -19.29 -17.42
CA GLU A 148 -8.23 -20.02 -17.52
C GLU A 148 -7.10 -18.99 -17.38
N ILE A 149 -6.48 -18.94 -16.19
CA ILE A 149 -5.29 -18.14 -15.98
C ILE A 149 -4.16 -18.79 -16.79
N LEU A 150 -3.51 -17.98 -17.65
CA LEU A 150 -2.37 -18.42 -18.44
C LEU A 150 -1.32 -19.07 -17.53
N LYS A 151 -1.12 -20.38 -17.69
CA LYS A 151 -0.23 -21.20 -16.87
C LYS A 151 1.19 -20.62 -16.91
N SER A 152 1.65 -20.09 -15.77
CA SER A 152 3.07 -20.08 -15.44
C SER A 152 3.29 -21.27 -14.50
N ASP A 153 3.58 -22.44 -15.08
CA ASP A 153 4.08 -23.65 -14.43
C ASP A 153 3.66 -23.90 -12.97
N ALA A 154 2.37 -24.15 -12.74
CA ALA A 154 1.84 -25.08 -11.72
C ALA A 154 0.31 -25.14 -11.84
N SER A 155 -0.24 -26.31 -11.58
CA SER A 155 -1.65 -26.70 -11.75
C SER A 155 -2.58 -26.15 -10.66
N ASP A 156 -2.88 -24.85 -10.69
CA ASP A 156 -3.89 -24.25 -9.80
C ASP A 156 -5.02 -23.63 -10.63
N SER A 157 -6.26 -24.10 -10.45
CA SER A 157 -7.47 -23.44 -10.93
C SER A 157 -7.96 -22.45 -9.86
N CYS A 158 -8.32 -21.23 -10.26
CA CYS A 158 -8.82 -20.21 -9.33
C CYS A 158 -10.25 -19.82 -9.72
N ALA A 159 -11.20 -20.02 -8.81
CA ALA A 159 -12.58 -19.60 -8.98
C ALA A 159 -12.75 -18.14 -8.51
N PHE A 160 -13.40 -17.32 -9.33
CA PHE A 160 -13.67 -15.92 -9.02
C PHE A 160 -15.17 -15.67 -8.87
N SER A 161 -15.56 -15.06 -7.74
CA SER A 161 -16.85 -14.40 -7.60
C SER A 161 -16.62 -12.89 -7.48
N ALA A 162 -17.14 -12.13 -8.45
CA ALA A 162 -17.23 -10.70 -8.32
C ALA A 162 -18.43 -10.39 -7.40
N GLY A 163 -18.21 -9.70 -6.28
CA GLY A 163 -19.29 -9.03 -5.54
C GLY A 163 -19.43 -7.57 -6.00
N PRO A 164 -20.53 -6.87 -5.64
CA PRO A 164 -20.69 -5.46 -5.99
C PRO A 164 -19.62 -4.59 -5.32
N ALA A 165 -19.44 -3.39 -5.89
CA ALA A 165 -18.32 -2.48 -5.69
C ALA A 165 -17.76 -2.45 -4.25
N GLY A 166 -16.50 -2.90 -4.11
CA GLY A 166 -15.70 -2.76 -2.89
C GLY A 166 -15.49 -4.04 -2.07
N HIS A 167 -16.20 -5.14 -2.36
CA HIS A 167 -16.06 -6.40 -1.61
C HIS A 167 -15.92 -7.63 -2.53
N SER A 168 -14.97 -7.59 -3.47
CA SER A 168 -14.57 -8.80 -4.21
C SER A 168 -13.71 -9.70 -3.31
N ARG A 169 -14.21 -10.88 -2.96
CA ARG A 169 -13.51 -11.84 -2.08
C ARG A 169 -13.02 -13.01 -2.92
N PHE A 170 -11.71 -13.08 -3.19
CA PHE A 170 -11.12 -14.26 -3.81
C PHE A 170 -10.92 -15.36 -2.77
N GLN A 171 -11.39 -16.57 -3.08
CA GLN A 171 -10.94 -17.81 -2.44
C GLN A 171 -10.07 -18.57 -3.44
N PHE A 172 -8.79 -18.71 -3.13
CA PHE A 172 -7.97 -19.74 -3.76
C PHE A 172 -8.47 -21.08 -3.22
N LEU A 173 -9.14 -21.86 -4.07
CA LEU A 173 -9.47 -23.24 -3.76
C LEU A 173 -8.25 -24.09 -4.12
N PRO A 174 -7.55 -24.72 -3.17
CA PRO A 174 -6.65 -25.80 -3.52
C PRO A 174 -7.48 -26.97 -4.05
N THR A 175 -7.00 -27.64 -5.09
CA THR A 175 -7.52 -28.95 -5.53
C THR A 175 -7.27 -30.03 -4.49
#